data_AF-A0A2D9C9J2-F1
#
_entry.id   AF-A0A2D9C9J2-F1
#
_cell.length_a   1.000
_cell.length_b   1.000
_cell.length_c   1.000
_cell.angle_alpha   90.00
_cell.angle_beta   90.00
_cell.angle_gamma   90.00
#
_symmetry.space_group_name_H-M   'P 1'
#
loop_
_entity.id
_entity.type
_entity.pdbx_description
1 polymer ?
#
loop_
_entity_poly.entity_id
_entity_poly.type
_entity_poly.pdbx_seq_one_letter_code
_entity_poly.pdbx_strand_id
1 'polypeptide(L)'
;MSKYTQIASRKRTWTPVAVTAGELKPGAEETIFRCLALRTLELPVKEMLAQGLERHLPDDPGVLPALQSNMADEDKHDLALSYIVDAHGTDPKAELEAVRIRQAWLDLPEHPILKTAILERSVFF
;
A
#
# COMPACT_ATOMS: atom_id res chain seq x y z
N MET A 1 -10.66 -26.11 4.11
CA MET A 1 -9.67 -25.00 4.12
C MET A 1 -10.37 -23.74 4.56
N SER A 2 -9.77 -22.97 5.46
CA SER A 2 -10.30 -21.65 5.80
C SER A 2 -10.33 -20.72 4.58
N LYS A 3 -11.12 -19.64 4.66
CA LYS A 3 -11.18 -18.64 3.57
C LYS A 3 -9.80 -18.06 3.29
N TYR A 4 -8.98 -17.84 4.31
CA TYR A 4 -7.63 -17.31 4.17
C TYR A 4 -6.71 -18.27 3.40
N THR A 5 -6.73 -19.57 3.72
CA THR A 5 -5.96 -20.58 2.97
C THR A 5 -6.41 -20.68 1.50
N GLN A 6 -7.71 -20.53 1.23
CA GLN A 6 -8.22 -20.55 -0.14
C GLN A 6 -7.75 -19.33 -0.95
N ILE A 7 -7.72 -18.15 -0.35
CA ILE A 7 -7.22 -16.92 -1.00
C ILE A 7 -5.73 -17.05 -1.27
N ALA A 8 -4.94 -17.44 -0.26
CA ALA A 8 -3.49 -17.60 -0.38
C ALA A 8 -3.10 -18.60 -1.49
N SER A 9 -3.82 -19.73 -1.60
CA SER A 9 -3.53 -20.76 -2.62
C SER A 9 -3.89 -20.35 -4.05
N ARG A 10 -4.72 -19.32 -4.24
CA ARG A 10 -5.13 -18.82 -5.56
C ARG A 10 -4.37 -17.57 -5.99
N LYS A 11 -3.53 -17.02 -5.11
CA LYS A 11 -2.78 -15.79 -5.38
C LYS A 11 -1.82 -15.99 -6.54
N ARG A 12 -1.90 -15.12 -7.55
CA ARG A 12 -0.97 -15.13 -8.70
C ARG A 12 0.27 -14.33 -8.35
N THR A 13 1.42 -14.86 -8.71
CA THR A 13 2.67 -14.12 -8.64
C THR A 13 2.68 -13.03 -9.72
N TRP A 14 3.22 -11.87 -9.37
CA TRP A 14 3.44 -10.76 -10.28
C TRP A 14 4.76 -10.09 -9.91
N THR A 15 5.35 -9.40 -10.90
CA THR A 15 6.63 -8.71 -10.77
C THR A 15 6.47 -7.31 -11.37
N PRO A 16 6.77 -6.23 -10.62
CA PRO A 16 6.76 -4.89 -11.16
C PRO A 16 7.86 -4.75 -12.24
N VAL A 17 7.56 -4.03 -13.30
CA VAL A 17 8.50 -3.74 -14.40
C VAL A 17 8.61 -2.25 -14.60
N ALA A 18 9.82 -1.78 -14.91
CA ALA A 18 10.05 -0.36 -15.22
C ALA A 18 9.22 0.07 -16.43
N VAL A 19 8.72 1.31 -16.39
CA VAL A 19 7.84 1.87 -17.42
C VAL A 19 8.46 3.11 -18.04
N THR A 20 7.98 3.46 -19.24
CA THR A 20 8.26 4.74 -19.89
C THR A 20 7.08 5.68 -19.67
N ALA A 21 7.34 6.99 -19.56
CA ALA A 21 6.29 7.98 -19.36
C ALA A 21 5.29 7.97 -20.52
N GLY A 22 4.01 7.76 -20.20
CA GLY A 22 2.90 7.90 -21.15
C GLY A 22 2.41 9.34 -21.23
N GLU A 23 1.48 9.60 -22.14
CA GLU A 23 0.75 10.87 -22.16
C GLU A 23 -0.32 10.87 -21.07
N LEU A 24 -0.32 11.91 -20.24
CA LEU A 24 -1.39 12.14 -19.28
C LEU A 24 -2.59 12.79 -19.99
N LYS A 25 -3.79 12.44 -19.54
CA LYS A 25 -5.01 13.10 -20.03
C LYS A 25 -4.94 14.59 -19.64
N PRO A 26 -5.15 15.53 -20.58
CA PRO A 26 -5.10 16.95 -20.27
C PRO A 26 -6.02 17.32 -19.11
N GLY A 27 -5.47 18.01 -18.11
CA GLY A 27 -6.16 18.41 -16.88
C GLY A 27 -6.18 17.35 -15.78
N ALA A 28 -5.60 16.17 -15.99
CA ALA A 28 -5.50 15.12 -14.97
C ALA A 28 -4.17 15.13 -14.21
N GLU A 29 -3.21 15.97 -14.61
CA GLU A 29 -1.83 15.96 -14.12
C GLU A 29 -1.76 16.15 -12.60
N GLU A 30 -2.47 17.16 -12.08
CA GLU A 30 -2.52 17.42 -10.64
C GLU A 30 -3.05 16.20 -9.87
N THR A 31 -4.13 15.58 -10.36
CA THR A 31 -4.71 14.39 -9.73
C THR A 31 -3.71 13.24 -9.71
N ILE A 32 -3.02 12.99 -10.83
CA ILE A 32 -2.01 11.92 -10.92
C ILE A 32 -0.86 12.17 -9.95
N PHE A 33 -0.32 13.38 -9.89
CA PHE A 33 0.77 13.68 -8.96
C PHE A 33 0.35 13.57 -7.48
N ARG A 34 -0.88 13.97 -7.14
CA ARG A 34 -1.41 13.80 -5.78
C ARG A 34 -1.60 12.32 -5.44
N CYS A 35 -2.11 11.51 -6.37
CA CYS A 35 -2.20 10.06 -6.18
C CYS A 35 -0.82 9.42 -6.00
N LEU A 36 0.16 9.77 -6.84
CA LEU A 36 1.53 9.25 -6.74
C LEU A 36 2.21 9.66 -5.44
N ALA A 37 1.98 10.88 -4.95
CA ALA A 37 2.51 11.33 -3.66
C ALA A 37 2.01 10.48 -2.49
N LEU A 38 0.78 9.97 -2.54
CA LEU A 38 0.21 9.10 -1.51
C LEU A 38 0.86 7.71 -1.41
N ARG A 39 1.75 7.32 -2.35
CA ARG A 39 2.56 6.07 -2.24
C ARG A 39 3.30 5.94 -0.92
N THR A 40 3.61 7.07 -0.27
CA THR A 40 4.27 7.10 1.04
C THR A 40 3.48 6.41 2.17
N LEU A 41 2.18 6.13 1.94
CA LEU A 41 1.32 5.38 2.84
C LEU A 41 1.53 3.87 2.79
N GLU A 42 2.23 3.34 1.77
CA GLU A 42 2.52 1.90 1.63
C GLU A 42 3.53 1.39 2.68
N LEU A 43 4.60 2.17 2.95
CA LEU A 43 5.64 1.76 3.91
C LEU A 43 5.11 1.57 5.35
N PRO A 44 4.26 2.47 5.89
CA PRO A 44 3.58 2.24 7.17
C PRO A 44 2.78 0.95 7.27
N VAL A 45 2.19 0.47 6.17
CA VAL A 45 1.33 -0.72 6.19
C VAL A 45 2.11 -1.95 6.65
N LYS A 46 3.33 -2.15 6.12
CA LYS A 46 4.19 -3.26 6.50
C LYS A 46 4.57 -3.24 7.98
N GLU A 47 4.96 -2.08 8.50
CA GLU A 47 5.32 -1.90 9.91
C GLU A 47 4.11 -2.10 10.84
N MET A 48 2.95 -1.55 10.46
CA MET A 48 1.70 -1.71 11.20
C MET A 48 1.23 -3.17 11.23
N LEU A 49 1.38 -3.91 10.13
CA LEU A 49 1.07 -5.33 10.08
C LEU A 49 2.00 -6.11 11.00
N ALA A 50 3.31 -5.84 10.99
CA ALA A 50 4.26 -6.49 11.89
C ALA A 50 3.89 -6.27 13.37
N GLN A 51 3.56 -5.04 13.77
CA GLN A 51 3.08 -4.73 15.14
C GLN A 51 1.75 -5.44 15.46
N GLY A 52 0.89 -5.63 14.46
CA GLY A 52 -0.36 -6.36 14.58
C GLY A 52 -0.18 -7.85 14.80
N LEU A 53 0.88 -8.46 14.24
CA LEU A 53 1.16 -9.90 14.38
C LEU A 53 1.55 -10.30 15.80
N GLU A 54 2.07 -9.37 16.60
CA GLU A 54 2.43 -9.60 18.01
C GLU A 54 1.21 -9.64 18.95
N ARG A 55 0.00 -9.40 18.43
CA ARG A 55 -1.25 -9.34 19.20
C ARG A 55 -2.09 -10.61 19.03
N HIS A 56 -3.22 -10.67 19.74
CA HIS A 56 -4.20 -11.77 19.61
C HIS A 56 -4.86 -11.75 18.22
N LEU A 57 -4.30 -12.54 17.31
CA LEU A 57 -4.91 -12.85 16.02
C LEU A 57 -5.98 -13.94 16.16
N PRO A 58 -6.95 -14.02 15.23
CA PRO A 58 -7.86 -15.16 15.15
C PRO A 58 -7.11 -16.49 15.06
N ASP A 59 -7.60 -17.50 15.76
CA ASP A 59 -7.06 -18.87 15.74
C ASP A 59 -7.46 -19.60 14.44
N ASP A 60 -6.87 -19.16 13.33
CA ASP A 60 -7.02 -19.77 12.00
C ASP A 60 -5.65 -19.85 11.31
N PRO A 61 -5.24 -21.04 10.86
CA PRO A 61 -3.90 -21.25 10.32
C PRO A 61 -3.62 -20.48 9.03
N GLY A 62 -4.65 -19.99 8.34
CA GLY A 62 -4.49 -19.19 7.12
C GLY A 62 -4.29 -17.70 7.37
N VAL A 63 -4.58 -17.17 8.56
CA VAL A 63 -4.51 -15.73 8.85
C VAL A 63 -3.08 -15.20 8.76
N LEU A 64 -2.17 -15.80 9.53
CA LEU A 64 -0.78 -15.34 9.58
C LEU A 64 -0.09 -15.44 8.21
N PRO A 65 -0.18 -16.56 7.46
CA PRO A 65 0.37 -16.62 6.10
C PRO A 65 -0.24 -15.61 5.14
N ALA A 66 -1.55 -15.32 5.25
CA ALA A 66 -2.20 -14.32 4.40
C ALA A 66 -1.67 -12.91 4.69
N LEU A 67 -1.53 -12.54 5.96
CA LEU A 67 -0.98 -11.25 6.36
C LEU A 67 0.48 -11.10 5.91
N GLN A 68 1.32 -12.11 6.12
CA GLN A 68 2.71 -12.10 5.66
C GLN A 68 2.81 -12.03 4.13
N SER A 69 1.88 -12.67 3.42
CA SER A 69 1.81 -12.58 1.97
C SER A 69 1.45 -11.18 1.47
N ASN A 70 0.56 -10.45 2.18
CA ASN A 70 0.29 -9.04 1.88
C ASN A 70 1.51 -8.17 2.18
N MET A 71 2.14 -8.34 3.35
CA MET A 71 3.36 -7.59 3.72
C MET A 71 4.48 -7.69 2.67
N ALA A 72 4.61 -8.86 2.02
CA ALA A 72 5.61 -9.07 0.97
C ALA A 72 5.24 -8.42 -0.37
N ASP A 73 3.96 -8.15 -0.62
CA ASP A 73 3.53 -7.43 -1.83
C ASP A 73 3.72 -5.92 -1.69
N GLU A 74 3.75 -5.35 -0.47
CA GLU A 74 4.01 -3.91 -0.29
C GLU A 74 5.36 -3.48 -0.86
N ASP A 75 6.39 -4.32 -0.76
CA ASP A 75 7.69 -4.03 -1.39
C ASP A 75 7.58 -3.96 -2.92
N LYS A 76 6.65 -4.72 -3.51
CA LYS A 76 6.40 -4.69 -4.96
C LYS A 76 5.51 -3.51 -5.35
N HIS A 77 4.53 -3.14 -4.53
CA HIS A 77 3.70 -1.95 -4.73
C HIS A 77 4.57 -0.69 -4.71
N ASP A 78 5.42 -0.54 -3.69
CA ASP A 78 6.36 0.57 -3.57
C ASP A 78 7.29 0.66 -4.79
N LEU A 79 7.84 -0.47 -5.23
CA LEU A 79 8.67 -0.52 -6.44
C LEU A 79 7.89 -0.15 -7.71
N ALA A 80 6.67 -0.66 -7.87
CA ALA A 80 5.81 -0.35 -9.02
C ALA A 80 5.49 1.15 -9.09
N LEU A 81 5.09 1.74 -7.97
CA LEU A 81 4.77 3.16 -7.88
C LEU A 81 6.01 4.02 -8.08
N SER A 82 7.17 3.58 -7.56
CA SER A 82 8.45 4.24 -7.80
C SER A 82 8.84 4.26 -9.27
N TYR A 83 8.59 3.19 -10.03
CA TYR A 83 8.81 3.23 -11.49
C TYR A 83 7.93 4.25 -12.21
N ILE A 84 6.70 4.47 -11.75
CA ILE A 84 5.83 5.51 -12.33
C ILE A 84 6.35 6.90 -11.96
N VAL A 85 6.82 7.08 -10.73
CA VAL A 85 7.44 8.34 -10.27
C VAL A 85 8.74 8.63 -11.01
N ASP A 86 9.58 7.64 -11.26
CA ASP A 86 10.82 7.81 -12.04
C ASP A 86 10.51 8.25 -13.48
N ALA A 87 9.42 7.74 -14.06
CA ALA A 87 8.99 8.08 -15.40
C ALA A 87 8.33 9.47 -15.49
N HIS A 88 7.41 9.79 -14.58
CA HIS A 88 6.57 11.00 -14.65
C HIS A 88 7.06 12.16 -13.78
N GLY A 89 7.99 11.92 -12.86
CA GLY A 89 8.44 12.88 -11.86
C GLY A 89 7.49 13.00 -10.67
N THR A 90 7.69 14.08 -9.91
CA THR A 90 6.91 14.40 -8.70
C THR A 90 6.44 15.85 -8.72
N ASP A 91 5.46 16.15 -7.88
CA ASP A 91 5.07 17.53 -7.56
C ASP A 91 5.40 17.85 -6.09
N PRO A 92 6.29 18.82 -5.81
CA PRO A 92 6.72 19.11 -4.44
C PRO A 92 5.58 19.50 -3.49
N LYS A 93 4.52 20.13 -3.98
CA LYS A 93 3.38 20.54 -3.16
C LYS A 93 2.55 19.32 -2.76
N ALA A 94 2.31 18.41 -3.70
CA ALA A 94 1.65 17.13 -3.46
C ALA A 94 2.45 16.25 -2.49
N GLU A 95 3.77 16.16 -2.66
CA GLU A 95 4.66 15.41 -1.76
C GLU A 95 4.59 15.94 -0.31
N LEU A 96 4.63 17.27 -0.13
CA LEU A 96 4.48 17.88 1.19
C LEU A 96 3.09 17.64 1.81
N GLU A 97 2.03 17.62 1.01
CA GLU A 97 0.68 17.28 1.46
C GLU A 97 0.62 15.81 1.91
N ALA A 98 1.17 14.89 1.11
CA ALA A 98 1.20 13.46 1.42
C ALA A 98 1.94 13.14 2.71
N VAL A 99 3.05 13.83 3.02
CA VAL A 99 3.75 13.69 4.30
C VAL A 99 2.84 14.05 5.49
N ARG A 100 2.05 15.13 5.37
CA ARG A 100 1.11 15.54 6.44
C ARG A 100 -0.03 14.53 6.59
N ILE A 101 -0.57 14.03 5.48
CA ILE A 101 -1.62 12.98 5.48
C ILE A 101 -1.09 11.73 6.16
N ARG A 102 0.12 11.27 5.78
CA ARG A 102 0.78 10.13 6.41
C ARG A 102 0.94 10.34 7.91
N GLN A 103 1.44 11.49 8.34
CA GLN A 103 1.62 11.76 9.77
C GLN A 103 0.27 11.71 10.52
N ALA A 104 -0.75 12.39 9.99
CA ALA A 104 -2.09 12.36 10.59
C ALA A 104 -2.63 10.93 10.69
N TRP A 105 -2.37 10.09 9.69
CA TRP A 105 -2.75 8.68 9.70
C TRP A 105 -1.98 7.85 10.74
N LEU A 106 -0.68 8.10 10.90
CA LEU A 106 0.14 7.44 11.92
C LEU A 106 -0.30 7.81 13.34
N ASP A 107 -0.67 9.08 13.57
CA ASP A 107 -1.04 9.62 14.88
C ASP A 107 -2.39 9.15 15.40
N LEU A 108 -3.25 8.61 14.53
CA LEU A 108 -4.54 8.04 14.90
C LEU A 108 -4.42 6.95 15.99
N PRO A 109 -5.31 6.85 16.99
CA PRO A 109 -5.18 5.88 18.08
C PRO A 109 -5.62 4.46 17.71
N GLU A 110 -6.20 4.26 16.52
CA GLU A 110 -6.78 2.99 16.08
C GLU A 110 -5.73 1.87 15.96
N HIS A 111 -6.24 0.64 16.05
CA HIS A 111 -5.42 -0.56 15.90
C HIS A 111 -4.66 -0.56 14.55
N PRO A 112 -3.36 -0.90 14.51
CA PRO A 112 -2.57 -0.91 13.27
C PRO A 112 -3.21 -1.68 12.12
N ILE A 113 -3.72 -2.90 12.38
CA ILE A 113 -4.44 -3.70 11.37
C ILE A 113 -5.71 -3.00 10.85
N LEU A 114 -6.45 -2.28 11.70
CA LEU A 114 -7.64 -1.55 11.26
C LEU A 114 -7.26 -0.41 10.33
N LYS A 115 -6.19 0.32 10.65
CA LYS A 115 -5.65 1.36 9.77
C LYS A 115 -5.24 0.77 8.42
N THR A 116 -4.41 -0.27 8.40
CA THR A 116 -4.05 -0.97 7.17
C THR A 116 -5.28 -1.40 6.36
N ALA A 117 -6.25 -2.04 7.00
CA ALA A 117 -7.46 -2.51 6.32
C ALA A 117 -8.29 -1.37 5.71
N ILE A 118 -8.28 -0.17 6.29
CA ILE A 118 -8.94 1.00 5.71
C ILE A 118 -8.17 1.51 4.49
N LEU A 119 -6.84 1.67 4.58
CA LEU A 119 -6.01 2.11 3.44
C LEU A 119 -6.18 1.19 2.24
N GLU A 120 -6.05 -0.11 2.46
CA GLU A 120 -6.19 -1.16 1.46
C GLU A 120 -7.54 -1.10 0.74
N ARG A 121 -8.63 -0.76 1.46
CA ARG A 121 -9.99 -0.76 0.88
C ARG A 121 -10.44 0.58 0.32
N SER A 122 -9.72 1.67 0.59
CA SER A 122 -10.15 3.03 0.24
C SER A 122 -9.18 3.76 -0.67
N VAL A 123 -7.90 3.41 -0.62
CA VAL A 123 -6.84 4.05 -1.40
C VAL A 123 -6.26 3.08 -2.44
N PHE A 124 -5.97 1.83 -2.05
CA PHE A 124 -5.17 0.92 -2.88
C PHE A 124 -5.98 -0.14 -3.67
N PHE A 125 -7.14 -0.56 -3.16
CA PHE A 125 -8.17 -1.45 -3.76
C PHE A 125 -7.72 -2.85 -4.23
#